data_AF-A0A1Z4BT05-F1
#
_entry.id   AF-A0A1Z4BT05-F1
#
_cell.length_a   1.000
_cell.length_b   1.000
_cell.length_c   1.000
_cell.angle_alpha   90.00
_cell.angle_beta   90.00
_cell.angle_gamma   90.00
#
_symmetry.space_group_name_H-M   'P 1'
#
loop_
_entity.id
_entity.type
_entity.pdbx_description
1 polymer ?
#
loop_
_entity_poly.entity_id
_entity_poly.type
_entity_poly.pdbx_seq_one_letter_code
_entity_poly.pdbx_strand_id
1 'polypeptide(L)'
;MEGKLVPQDETEGRAEVLLEQIQKEKLKLYEEGKLKKKDLEHSTIFKGEDNKYYEKIGKNVICIDEEIPFEIPKNWRWVRMGQIADLYTGNSINEQEKKAQYMNTEGIPYIGTKDVGFDGKVLYQNGVAIPKKHLSLFKKAYSNSILMCIEGGSAGRKITLIDKTVCFGNKLCCITSYYEKIKNLFYYLQSPMFFEIFNQNKNGIIGGVSVNNLKNLIVPLPPLAEQQRIIESIDAIFRCIEN
;
A
#
# COMPACT_ATOMS: atom_id res chain seq x y z
N MET A 1 -10.55 4.14 -12.71
CA MET A 1 -11.35 5.00 -11.81
C MET A 1 -11.02 6.42 -12.15
N GLU A 2 -11.90 7.11 -12.85
CA GLU A 2 -11.77 8.55 -13.03
C GLU A 2 -12.14 9.21 -11.69
N GLY A 3 -11.46 10.28 -11.26
CA GLY A 3 -11.74 11.05 -10.03
C GLY A 3 -13.09 11.78 -10.07
N LYS A 4 -14.15 10.98 -10.26
CA LYS A 4 -15.55 11.35 -10.49
C LYS A 4 -16.48 10.57 -9.56
N LEU A 5 -15.92 9.75 -8.65
CA LEU A 5 -16.73 9.05 -7.65
C LEU A 5 -17.45 10.03 -6.73
N VAL A 6 -16.79 11.17 -6.47
CA VAL A 6 -17.37 12.30 -5.75
C VAL A 6 -17.22 13.56 -6.61
N PRO A 7 -18.13 14.54 -6.51
CA PRO A 7 -17.94 15.85 -7.15
C PRO A 7 -16.65 16.52 -6.67
N GLN A 8 -15.85 17.06 -7.58
CA GLN A 8 -14.65 17.83 -7.24
C GLN A 8 -15.03 19.14 -6.57
N ASP A 9 -14.27 19.50 -5.54
CA ASP A 9 -14.46 20.73 -4.78
C ASP A 9 -13.12 21.50 -4.73
N GLU A 10 -13.10 22.69 -5.32
CA GLU A 10 -11.90 23.52 -5.39
C GLU A 10 -11.46 24.04 -4.00
N THR A 11 -12.34 24.00 -2.99
CA THR A 11 -12.04 24.40 -1.61
C THR A 11 -11.31 23.30 -0.82
N GLU A 12 -11.28 22.07 -1.32
CA GLU A 12 -10.68 20.90 -0.64
C GLU A 12 -9.15 20.82 -0.79
N GLY A 13 -8.53 21.85 -1.37
CA GLY A 13 -7.09 22.00 -1.47
C GLY A 13 -6.48 21.18 -2.61
N ARG A 14 -5.17 20.89 -2.49
CA ARG A 14 -4.35 20.30 -3.56
C ARG A 14 -3.47 19.19 -3.01
N ALA A 15 -3.27 18.13 -3.79
CA ALA A 15 -2.41 17.01 -3.42
C ALA A 15 -0.95 17.44 -3.16
N GLU A 16 -0.48 18.53 -3.78
CA GLU A 16 0.82 19.15 -3.47
C GLU A 16 0.99 19.48 -1.99
N VAL A 17 -0.05 20.02 -1.34
CA VAL A 17 0.00 20.36 0.09
C VAL A 17 0.17 19.10 0.92
N LEU A 18 -0.52 18.02 0.54
CA LEU A 18 -0.39 16.72 1.19
C LEU A 18 1.01 16.12 0.98
N LEU A 19 1.59 16.26 -0.21
CA LEU A 19 2.96 15.83 -0.47
C LEU A 19 3.99 16.55 0.39
N GLU A 20 3.83 17.85 0.63
CA GLU A 20 4.69 18.60 1.55
C GLU A 20 4.59 18.08 3.00
N GLN A 21 3.38 17.72 3.45
CA GLN A 21 3.21 17.11 4.78
C GLN A 21 3.87 15.74 4.87
N ILE A 22 3.73 14.91 3.82
CA ILE A 22 4.40 13.61 3.73
C ILE A 22 5.92 13.77 3.77
N GLN A 23 6.48 14.76 3.07
CA GLN A 23 7.92 15.02 3.12
C GLN A 23 8.38 15.42 4.53
N LYS A 24 7.63 16.28 5.22
CA LYS A 24 7.93 16.67 6.62
C LYS A 24 7.89 15.47 7.56
N GLU A 25 6.88 14.62 7.46
CA GLU A 25 6.78 13.43 8.31
C GLU A 25 7.92 12.43 8.01
N LYS A 26 8.28 12.23 6.74
CA LYS A 26 9.42 11.39 6.37
C LYS A 26 10.74 11.92 6.93
N LEU A 27 10.96 13.25 6.91
CA LEU A 27 12.14 13.87 7.51
C LEU A 27 12.20 13.59 9.02
N LYS A 28 11.09 13.78 9.73
CA LYS A 28 10.99 13.45 11.15
C LYS A 28 11.29 11.97 11.43
N LEU A 29 10.73 11.05 10.65
CA LEU A 29 11.01 9.62 10.79
C LEU A 29 12.47 9.26 10.49
N TYR A 30 13.13 9.98 9.60
CA TYR A 30 14.57 9.84 9.36
C TYR A 30 15.40 10.34 10.56
N GLU A 31 15.06 11.48 11.14
CA GLU A 31 15.70 12.02 12.35
C GLU A 31 15.52 11.09 13.55
N GLU A 32 14.39 10.38 13.64
CA GLU A 32 14.13 9.33 14.64
C GLU A 32 14.83 7.99 14.33
N GLY A 33 15.57 7.89 13.22
CA GLY A 33 16.28 6.67 12.80
C GLY A 33 15.38 5.55 12.27
N LYS A 34 14.10 5.83 11.98
CA LYS A 34 13.11 4.87 11.45
C LYS A 34 13.19 4.75 9.93
N LEU A 35 13.65 5.79 9.24
CA LEU A 35 13.92 5.79 7.80
C LEU A 35 15.41 5.94 7.51
N LYS A 36 15.82 5.48 6.33
CA LYS A 36 17.19 5.68 5.81
C LYS A 36 17.20 6.89 4.88
N LYS A 37 18.39 7.45 4.65
CA LYS A 37 18.57 8.60 3.74
C LYS A 37 17.99 8.35 2.33
N LYS A 38 18.10 7.13 1.81
CA LYS A 38 17.52 6.75 0.51
C LYS A 38 15.98 6.85 0.49
N ASP A 39 15.32 6.68 1.63
CA ASP A 39 13.87 6.73 1.72
C ASP A 39 13.37 8.18 1.68
N LEU A 40 14.25 9.18 1.84
CA LEU A 40 13.95 10.61 1.67
C LEU A 40 14.00 11.07 0.21
N GLU A 41 14.47 10.23 -0.71
CA GLU A 41 14.50 10.58 -2.13
C GLU A 41 13.08 10.88 -2.62
N HIS A 42 12.94 12.00 -3.32
CA HIS A 42 11.66 12.49 -3.80
C HIS A 42 11.74 12.71 -5.30
N SER A 43 10.80 12.10 -6.02
CA SER A 43 10.51 12.40 -7.42
C SER A 43 9.27 13.28 -7.54
N THR A 44 9.19 14.06 -8.60
CA THR A 44 7.99 14.86 -8.89
C THR A 44 7.46 14.45 -10.25
N ILE A 45 6.21 13.99 -10.28
CA ILE A 45 5.49 13.70 -11.51
C ILE A 45 4.67 14.92 -11.92
N PHE A 46 4.81 15.35 -13.17
CA PHE A 46 4.14 16.52 -13.71
C PHE A 46 3.80 16.33 -15.19
N LYS A 47 2.85 17.14 -15.69
CA LYS A 47 2.46 17.17 -17.10
C LYS A 47 3.21 18.30 -17.81
N GLY A 48 3.89 18.00 -18.90
CA GLY A 48 4.63 18.95 -19.72
C GLY A 48 3.74 19.76 -20.67
N GLU A 49 4.33 20.73 -21.36
CA GLU A 49 3.64 21.57 -22.35
C GLU A 49 3.16 20.78 -23.58
N ASP A 50 3.79 19.65 -23.87
CA ASP A 50 3.41 18.71 -24.93
C ASP A 50 2.28 17.74 -24.52
N ASN A 51 1.64 18.00 -23.36
CA ASN A 51 0.62 17.17 -22.74
C ASN A 51 1.07 15.77 -22.31
N LYS A 52 2.36 15.48 -22.25
CA LYS A 52 2.87 14.20 -21.74
C LYS A 52 3.24 14.26 -20.27
N TYR A 53 3.23 13.11 -19.60
CA TYR A 53 3.67 13.00 -18.22
C TYR A 53 5.16 12.71 -18.10
N TYR A 54 5.81 13.39 -17.15
CA TYR A 54 7.22 13.28 -16.85
C TYR A 54 7.46 13.09 -15.36
N GLU A 55 8.49 12.32 -15.02
CA GLU A 55 9.00 12.20 -13.67
C GLU A 55 10.39 12.85 -13.58
N LYS A 56 10.55 13.75 -12.61
CA LYS A 56 11.83 14.37 -12.28
C LYS A 56 12.42 13.77 -11.02
N ILE A 57 13.64 13.26 -11.13
CA ILE A 57 14.45 12.74 -10.02
C ILE A 57 15.79 13.49 -10.00
N GLY A 58 15.96 14.39 -9.04
CA GLY A 58 17.11 15.30 -9.02
C GLY A 58 17.18 16.14 -10.29
N LYS A 59 18.21 15.92 -11.11
CA LYS A 59 18.40 16.59 -12.42
C LYS A 59 17.85 15.80 -13.61
N ASN A 60 17.50 14.54 -13.41
CA ASN A 60 17.03 13.67 -14.48
C ASN A 60 15.52 13.86 -14.66
N VAL A 61 15.08 13.98 -15.91
CA VAL A 61 13.67 14.06 -16.30
C VAL A 61 13.41 12.95 -17.29
N ILE A 62 12.41 12.11 -17.01
CA ILE A 62 12.08 10.93 -17.80
C ILE A 62 10.61 11.02 -18.20
N CYS A 63 10.31 10.76 -19.47
CA CYS A 63 8.93 10.64 -19.94
C CYS A 63 8.34 9.34 -19.40
N ILE A 64 7.19 9.42 -18.73
CA ILE A 64 6.48 8.28 -18.13
C ILE A 64 5.03 8.21 -18.64
N ASP A 65 4.74 8.84 -19.77
CA ASP A 65 3.39 8.95 -20.33
C ASP A 65 2.71 7.57 -20.52
N GLU A 66 3.48 6.59 -20.97
CA GLU A 66 3.06 5.17 -21.12
C GLU A 66 2.68 4.50 -19.80
N GLU A 67 3.16 5.02 -18.66
CA GLU A 67 2.79 4.50 -17.34
C GLU A 67 1.45 5.05 -16.86
N ILE A 68 0.98 6.18 -17.40
CA ILE A 68 -0.20 6.88 -16.91
C ILE A 68 -1.48 6.28 -17.50
N PRO A 69 -2.33 5.62 -16.69
CA PRO A 69 -3.47 4.87 -17.20
C PRO A 69 -4.65 5.76 -17.62
N PHE A 70 -4.75 6.97 -17.05
CA PHE A 70 -5.85 7.90 -17.31
C PHE A 70 -5.54 9.30 -16.76
N GLU A 71 -6.31 10.28 -17.23
CA GLU A 71 -6.25 11.66 -16.72
C GLU A 71 -6.91 11.79 -15.34
N ILE A 72 -6.22 12.48 -14.44
CA ILE A 72 -6.70 12.76 -13.08
C ILE A 72 -7.18 14.22 -12.94
N PRO A 73 -8.01 14.51 -11.91
CA PRO A 73 -8.37 15.88 -11.57
C PRO A 73 -7.14 16.79 -11.37
N LYS A 74 -7.27 18.09 -11.68
CA LYS A 74 -6.13 19.04 -11.61
C LYS A 74 -5.55 19.22 -10.20
N ASN A 75 -6.38 18.99 -9.18
CA ASN A 75 -6.01 19.05 -7.76
C ASN A 75 -5.38 17.73 -7.26
N TRP A 76 -5.38 16.66 -8.05
CA TRP A 76 -4.72 15.39 -7.75
C TRP A 76 -3.30 15.36 -8.29
N ARG A 77 -2.49 14.41 -7.81
CA ARG A 77 -1.17 14.12 -8.38
C ARG A 77 -0.96 12.63 -8.56
N TRP A 78 -0.28 12.25 -9.63
CA TRP A 78 0.35 10.94 -9.71
C TRP A 78 1.61 10.96 -8.84
N VAL A 79 1.84 9.90 -8.08
CA VAL A 79 2.99 9.75 -7.19
C VAL A 79 3.48 8.30 -7.23
N ARG A 80 4.75 8.05 -6.91
CA ARG A 80 5.24 6.67 -6.71
C ARG A 80 4.79 6.18 -5.34
N MET A 81 4.30 4.94 -5.21
CA MET A 81 3.75 4.41 -3.96
C MET A 81 4.71 4.54 -2.76
N GLY A 82 6.01 4.33 -2.98
CA GLY A 82 7.05 4.47 -1.95
C GLY A 82 7.26 5.89 -1.45
N GLN A 83 6.69 6.90 -2.11
CA GLN A 83 6.72 8.28 -1.64
C GLN A 83 5.72 8.51 -0.51
N ILE A 84 4.57 7.84 -0.56
CA ILE A 84 3.44 8.06 0.36
C ILE A 84 3.27 6.94 1.39
N ALA A 85 3.90 5.79 1.16
CA ALA A 85 3.84 4.65 2.05
C ALA A 85 5.21 4.00 2.30
N ASP A 86 5.38 3.42 3.49
CA ASP A 86 6.42 2.43 3.75
C ASP A 86 5.91 1.02 3.40
N LEU A 87 6.81 0.22 2.84
CA LEU A 87 6.52 -1.12 2.37
C LEU A 87 7.62 -2.10 2.78
N TYR A 88 7.21 -3.22 3.39
CA TYR A 88 8.12 -4.28 3.79
C TYR A 88 7.42 -5.64 3.87
N THR A 89 8.17 -6.70 3.59
CA THR A 89 7.72 -8.09 3.76
C THR A 89 8.00 -8.61 5.16
N GLY A 90 7.22 -9.61 5.56
CA GLY A 90 7.36 -10.32 6.82
C GLY A 90 8.38 -11.46 6.75
N ASN A 91 8.26 -12.44 7.64
CA ASN A 91 9.22 -13.51 7.83
C ASN A 91 8.60 -14.86 7.47
N SER A 92 9.30 -15.71 6.72
CA SER A 92 8.87 -17.10 6.50
C SER A 92 9.10 -17.95 7.74
N ILE A 93 8.21 -18.90 7.98
CA ILE A 93 8.37 -19.94 8.99
C ILE A 93 8.37 -21.28 8.26
N ASN A 94 9.36 -22.13 8.53
CA ASN A 94 9.35 -23.49 7.99
C ASN A 94 8.33 -24.36 8.75
N GLU A 95 7.79 -25.40 8.10
CA GLU A 95 6.69 -26.19 8.68
C GLU A 95 7.07 -26.95 9.95
N GLN A 96 8.34 -27.34 10.14
CA GLN A 96 8.79 -28.02 11.35
C GLN A 96 8.79 -27.06 12.54
N GLU A 97 9.41 -25.89 12.39
CA GLU A 97 9.46 -24.84 13.40
C GLU A 97 8.06 -24.35 13.77
N LYS A 98 7.21 -24.14 12.76
CA LYS A 98 5.81 -23.75 12.94
C LYS A 98 5.08 -24.70 13.87
N LYS A 99 5.14 -26.01 13.59
CA LYS A 99 4.50 -27.05 14.41
C LYS A 99 5.07 -27.12 15.82
N ALA A 100 6.39 -26.96 15.96
CA ALA A 100 7.07 -27.10 17.25
C ALA A 100 6.90 -25.88 18.17
N GLN A 101 6.80 -24.66 17.62
CA GLN A 101 6.96 -23.44 18.41
C GLN A 101 5.78 -22.44 18.33
N TYR A 102 4.96 -22.52 17.28
CA TYR A 102 4.00 -21.45 16.96
C TYR A 102 2.56 -21.92 16.79
N MET A 103 2.31 -23.23 16.74
CA MET A 103 0.96 -23.79 16.68
C MET A 103 0.30 -23.80 18.06
N ASN A 104 -0.94 -23.33 18.14
CA ASN A 104 -1.78 -23.30 19.35
C ASN A 104 -1.08 -22.64 20.55
N THR A 105 -0.25 -21.63 20.30
CA THR A 105 0.43 -20.84 21.33
C THR A 105 -0.25 -19.49 21.53
N GLU A 106 -0.04 -18.89 22.70
CA GLU A 106 -0.44 -17.51 22.95
C GLU A 106 0.61 -16.53 22.40
N GLY A 107 0.15 -15.46 21.74
CA GLY A 107 1.04 -14.46 21.16
C GLY A 107 0.35 -13.56 20.14
N ILE A 108 1.17 -12.89 19.32
CA ILE A 108 0.68 -12.08 18.20
C ILE A 108 0.31 -13.01 17.03
N PRO A 109 -0.89 -12.92 16.43
CA PRO A 109 -1.26 -13.78 15.30
C PRO A 109 -0.26 -13.72 14.17
N TYR A 110 0.00 -14.86 13.52
CA TYR A 110 0.82 -14.93 12.32
C TYR A 110 -0.05 -15.15 11.08
N ILE A 111 -0.03 -14.19 10.15
CA ILE A 111 -0.88 -14.19 8.95
C ILE A 111 -0.06 -14.62 7.72
N GLY A 112 -0.50 -15.69 7.06
CA GLY A 112 0.00 -16.12 5.76
C GLY A 112 -0.96 -15.73 4.63
N THR A 113 -0.53 -15.94 3.38
CA THR A 113 -1.35 -15.66 2.18
C THR A 113 -2.65 -16.46 2.12
N LYS A 114 -2.71 -17.62 2.80
CA LYS A 114 -3.92 -18.44 2.91
C LYS A 114 -4.99 -17.82 3.82
N ASP A 115 -4.57 -17.01 4.78
CA ASP A 115 -5.44 -16.44 5.81
C ASP A 115 -6.08 -15.12 5.36
N VAL A 116 -5.62 -14.56 4.24
CA VAL A 116 -6.25 -13.42 3.57
C VAL A 116 -7.21 -13.94 2.50
N GLY A 117 -8.47 -13.55 2.58
CA GLY A 117 -9.52 -13.86 1.61
C GLY A 117 -9.42 -13.02 0.34
N PHE A 118 -10.09 -13.47 -0.72
CA PHE A 118 -10.27 -12.66 -1.94
C PHE A 118 -11.30 -11.54 -1.75
N ASP A 119 -12.10 -11.62 -0.69
CA ASP A 119 -13.07 -10.63 -0.23
C ASP A 119 -12.47 -9.59 0.73
N GLY A 120 -11.15 -9.63 0.91
CA GLY A 120 -10.42 -8.74 1.83
C GLY A 120 -10.56 -9.06 3.31
N LYS A 121 -11.28 -10.13 3.68
CA LYS A 121 -11.35 -10.61 5.07
C LYS A 121 -10.07 -11.32 5.46
N VAL A 122 -9.77 -11.32 6.75
CA VAL A 122 -8.57 -11.98 7.30
C VAL A 122 -8.93 -12.89 8.47
N LEU A 123 -8.40 -14.10 8.43
CA LEU A 123 -8.56 -15.11 9.48
C LEU A 123 -7.45 -14.94 10.53
N TYR A 124 -7.73 -14.18 11.59
CA TYR A 124 -6.78 -14.02 12.71
C TYR A 124 -6.61 -15.27 13.56
N GLN A 125 -7.67 -16.09 13.70
CA GLN A 125 -7.68 -17.28 14.54
C GLN A 125 -7.37 -18.54 13.71
N ASN A 126 -6.18 -18.58 13.11
CA ASN A 126 -5.73 -19.68 12.26
C ASN A 126 -4.90 -20.75 13.01
N GLY A 127 -4.78 -20.63 14.34
CA GLY A 127 -4.01 -21.51 15.19
C GLY A 127 -2.50 -21.23 15.20
N VAL A 128 -2.02 -20.13 14.60
CA VAL A 128 -0.59 -19.77 14.57
C VAL A 128 -0.37 -18.41 15.23
N ALA A 129 0.48 -18.36 16.25
CA ALA A 129 0.86 -17.12 16.91
C ALA A 129 2.37 -17.09 17.23
N ILE A 130 2.93 -15.89 17.30
CA ILE A 130 4.32 -15.65 17.69
C ILE A 130 4.36 -15.26 19.16
N PRO A 131 4.92 -16.11 20.04
CA PRO A 131 5.06 -15.82 21.46
C PRO A 131 5.95 -14.60 21.71
N LYS A 132 5.70 -13.90 22.82
CA LYS A 132 6.45 -12.69 23.22
C LYS A 132 7.97 -12.84 23.12
N LYS A 133 8.50 -14.00 23.55
CA LYS A 133 9.93 -14.31 23.53
C LYS A 133 10.57 -14.33 22.14
N HIS A 134 9.80 -14.57 21.07
CA HIS A 134 10.31 -14.63 19.69
C HIS A 134 9.94 -13.39 18.87
N LEU A 135 9.22 -12.42 19.43
CA LEU A 135 8.76 -11.24 18.69
C LEU A 135 9.87 -10.39 18.09
N SER A 136 11.10 -10.43 18.63
CA SER A 136 12.26 -9.73 18.06
C SER A 136 12.74 -10.35 16.75
N LEU A 137 12.38 -11.60 16.46
CA LEU A 137 12.75 -12.32 15.24
C LEU A 137 11.78 -12.03 14.08
N PHE A 138 10.63 -11.44 14.37
CA PHE A 138 9.56 -11.21 13.41
C PHE A 138 9.26 -9.74 13.24
N LYS A 139 9.06 -9.33 11.99
CA LYS A 139 8.44 -8.05 11.67
C LYS A 139 6.96 -8.09 12.05
N LYS A 140 6.45 -6.92 12.40
CA LYS A 140 5.06 -6.70 12.78
C LYS A 140 4.42 -5.74 11.79
N ALA A 141 3.20 -6.02 11.40
CA ALA A 141 2.29 -5.05 10.82
C ALA A 141 1.36 -4.60 11.94
N TYR A 142 1.29 -3.30 12.21
CA TYR A 142 0.42 -2.76 13.25
C TYR A 142 -1.02 -2.63 12.73
N SER A 143 -1.99 -2.55 13.64
CA SER A 143 -3.37 -2.21 13.26
C SER A 143 -3.41 -0.99 12.33
N ASN A 144 -4.38 -0.97 11.41
CA ASN A 144 -4.53 0.03 10.34
C ASN A 144 -3.41 0.01 9.29
N SER A 145 -2.89 -1.19 8.98
CA SER A 145 -1.97 -1.43 7.86
C SER A 145 -2.63 -2.27 6.77
N ILE A 146 -2.17 -2.17 5.53
CA ILE A 146 -2.61 -3.06 4.46
C ILE A 146 -1.66 -4.26 4.39
N LEU A 147 -2.19 -5.47 4.26
CA LEU A 147 -1.42 -6.64 3.83
C LEU A 147 -1.84 -7.03 2.42
N MET A 148 -0.87 -7.05 1.50
CA MET A 148 -1.07 -7.46 0.10
C MET A 148 -0.24 -8.69 -0.22
N CYS A 149 -0.84 -9.70 -0.84
CA CYS A 149 -0.10 -10.81 -1.44
C CYS A 149 0.68 -10.32 -2.66
N ILE A 150 2.00 -10.44 -2.64
CA ILE A 150 2.87 -9.93 -3.72
C ILE A 150 3.50 -11.03 -4.59
N GLU A 151 3.36 -12.30 -4.22
CA GLU A 151 3.96 -13.43 -4.93
C GLU A 151 3.05 -14.67 -4.94
N GLY A 152 3.04 -15.40 -6.05
CA GLY A 152 2.26 -16.63 -6.24
C GLY A 152 0.92 -16.41 -6.94
N GLY A 153 0.13 -17.48 -7.06
CA GLY A 153 -1.14 -17.47 -7.82
C GLY A 153 -2.21 -16.48 -7.33
N SER A 154 -2.04 -15.89 -6.15
CA SER A 154 -2.92 -14.84 -5.60
C SER A 154 -2.27 -13.45 -5.54
N ALA A 155 -1.10 -13.26 -6.17
CA ALA A 155 -0.37 -11.99 -6.17
C ALA A 155 -1.20 -10.87 -6.80
N GLY A 156 -1.32 -9.75 -6.09
CA GLY A 156 -2.11 -8.58 -6.45
C GLY A 156 -3.62 -8.71 -6.19
N ARG A 157 -4.11 -9.87 -5.72
CA ARG A 157 -5.55 -10.16 -5.59
C ARG A 157 -6.03 -10.25 -4.14
N LYS A 158 -5.17 -10.75 -3.25
CA LYS A 158 -5.47 -10.87 -1.82
C LYS A 158 -4.91 -9.66 -1.09
N ILE A 159 -5.79 -8.77 -0.68
CA ILE A 159 -5.47 -7.48 -0.05
C ILE A 159 -6.42 -7.31 1.13
N THR A 160 -5.91 -7.01 2.31
CA THR A 160 -6.73 -6.77 3.51
C THR A 160 -6.22 -5.55 4.27
N LEU A 161 -7.13 -4.82 4.91
CA LEU A 161 -6.82 -3.78 5.87
C LEU A 161 -6.98 -4.39 7.28
N ILE A 162 -5.88 -4.52 8.02
CA ILE A 162 -5.90 -5.20 9.31
C ILE A 162 -6.36 -4.25 10.42
N ASP A 163 -7.17 -4.76 11.35
CA ASP A 163 -7.64 -4.03 12.53
C ASP A 163 -6.84 -4.36 13.81
N LYS A 164 -5.90 -5.31 13.70
CA LYS A 164 -5.07 -5.81 14.81
C LYS A 164 -3.61 -5.95 14.37
N THR A 165 -2.70 -5.80 15.32
CA THR A 165 -1.27 -6.05 15.11
C THR A 165 -1.02 -7.53 14.85
N VAL A 166 -0.24 -7.84 13.81
CA VAL A 166 0.10 -9.22 13.41
C VAL A 166 1.58 -9.36 13.04
N CYS A 167 2.10 -10.57 13.17
CA CYS A 167 3.27 -11.01 12.40
C CYS A 167 2.76 -11.62 11.08
N PHE A 168 3.59 -11.67 10.05
CA PHE A 168 3.12 -12.09 8.73
C PHE A 168 4.21 -12.73 7.89
N GLY A 169 3.79 -13.50 6.87
CA GLY A 169 4.69 -14.20 5.96
C GLY A 169 5.40 -13.30 4.95
N ASN A 170 6.54 -13.77 4.44
CA ASN A 170 7.37 -13.04 3.47
C ASN A 170 6.73 -12.83 2.08
N LYS A 171 5.66 -13.58 1.75
CA LYS A 171 4.87 -13.38 0.50
C LYS A 171 3.77 -12.32 0.63
N LEU A 172 3.58 -11.79 1.84
CA LEU A 172 2.74 -10.64 2.10
C LEU A 172 3.63 -9.40 2.25
N CYS A 173 3.21 -8.29 1.67
CA CYS A 173 3.77 -6.97 1.86
C CYS A 173 2.86 -6.18 2.80
N CYS A 174 3.44 -5.66 3.88
CA CYS A 174 2.80 -4.64 4.70
C CYS A 174 2.98 -3.28 4.04
N ILE A 175 1.91 -2.50 3.96
CA ILE A 175 1.89 -1.14 3.43
C ILE A 175 1.30 -0.24 4.50
N THR A 176 2.06 0.77 4.93
CA THR A 176 1.66 1.76 5.92
C THR A 176 1.86 3.16 5.36
N SER A 177 0.84 4.01 5.47
CA SER A 177 0.95 5.39 5.02
C SER A 177 1.84 6.22 5.94
N TYR A 178 2.59 7.17 5.37
CA TYR A 178 3.28 8.20 6.15
C TYR A 178 2.34 9.28 6.69
N TYR A 179 1.20 9.55 6.05
CA TYR A 179 0.34 10.67 6.45
C TYR A 179 -1.11 10.56 5.98
N GLU A 180 -1.32 10.07 4.75
CA GLU A 180 -2.64 9.99 4.12
C GLU A 180 -3.57 8.95 4.77
N LYS A 181 -4.85 8.99 4.37
CA LYS A 181 -5.84 8.02 4.84
C LYS A 181 -5.56 6.68 4.16
N ILE A 182 -4.92 5.75 4.87
CA ILE A 182 -4.56 4.42 4.36
C ILE A 182 -5.72 3.68 3.69
N LYS A 183 -6.96 3.94 4.12
CA LYS A 183 -8.17 3.35 3.55
C LYS A 183 -8.45 3.81 2.11
N ASN A 184 -8.07 5.03 1.73
CA ASN A 184 -8.12 5.50 0.34
C ASN A 184 -7.19 4.67 -0.54
N LEU A 185 -5.94 4.48 -0.09
CA LEU A 185 -4.98 3.61 -0.78
C LEU A 185 -5.51 2.17 -0.85
N PHE A 186 -6.06 1.63 0.25
CA PHE A 186 -6.66 0.30 0.28
C PHE A 186 -7.75 0.09 -0.79
N TYR A 187 -8.64 1.06 -1.00
CA TYR A 187 -9.64 0.97 -2.07
C TYR A 187 -9.01 1.06 -3.47
N TYR A 188 -8.02 1.93 -3.65
CA TYR A 188 -7.30 2.01 -4.93
C TYR A 188 -6.61 0.69 -5.27
N LEU A 189 -5.93 0.06 -4.31
CA LEU A 189 -5.22 -1.21 -4.49
C LEU A 189 -6.16 -2.38 -4.81
N GLN A 190 -7.44 -2.30 -4.45
CA GLN A 190 -8.44 -3.31 -4.82
C GLN A 190 -9.09 -3.05 -6.19
N SER A 191 -8.79 -1.93 -6.83
CA SER A 191 -9.40 -1.59 -8.11
C SER A 191 -8.89 -2.48 -9.25
N PRO A 192 -9.72 -2.80 -10.25
CA PRO A 192 -9.29 -3.52 -11.45
C PRO A 192 -8.08 -2.88 -12.13
N MET A 193 -8.06 -1.54 -12.14
CA MET A 193 -6.98 -0.75 -12.73
C MET A 193 -5.63 -1.00 -12.03
N PHE A 194 -5.59 -0.95 -10.70
CA PHE A 194 -4.35 -1.27 -9.98
C PHE A 194 -3.93 -2.73 -10.24
N PHE A 195 -4.88 -3.65 -10.32
CA PHE A 195 -4.57 -5.05 -10.60
C PHE A 195 -3.94 -5.24 -11.99
N GLU A 196 -4.38 -4.49 -13.00
CA GLU A 196 -3.76 -4.47 -14.34
C GLU A 196 -2.30 -3.96 -14.29
N ILE A 197 -2.08 -2.81 -13.64
CA ILE A 197 -0.73 -2.26 -13.43
C ILE A 197 0.16 -3.26 -12.69
N PHE A 198 -0.37 -3.90 -11.65
CA PHE A 198 0.34 -4.93 -10.89
C PHE A 198 0.71 -6.12 -11.78
N ASN A 199 -0.20 -6.59 -12.64
CA ASN A 199 0.04 -7.72 -13.55
C ASN A 199 1.10 -7.42 -14.61
N GLN A 200 1.11 -6.21 -15.16
CA GLN A 200 2.14 -5.77 -16.12
C GLN A 200 3.55 -5.75 -15.50
N ASN A 201 3.63 -5.62 -14.17
CA ASN A 201 4.87 -5.58 -13.42
C ASN A 201 5.27 -6.92 -12.78
N LYS A 202 4.49 -7.99 -13.01
CA LYS A 202 4.82 -9.34 -12.53
C LYS A 202 6.05 -9.88 -13.24
N ASN A 203 6.94 -10.47 -12.45
CA ASN A 203 8.16 -11.12 -12.92
C ASN A 203 8.29 -12.53 -12.33
N GLY A 204 9.15 -13.33 -12.95
CA GLY A 204 9.50 -14.68 -12.50
C GLY A 204 8.45 -15.75 -12.79
N ILE A 205 8.86 -17.03 -12.69
CA ILE A 205 8.06 -18.19 -13.08
C ILE A 205 6.77 -18.32 -12.25
N ILE A 206 6.85 -18.05 -10.95
CA ILE A 206 5.73 -18.15 -10.00
C ILE A 206 4.82 -16.90 -10.08
N GLY A 207 5.32 -15.82 -10.69
CA GLY A 207 4.65 -14.52 -10.78
C GLY A 207 4.67 -13.77 -9.44
N GLY A 208 5.23 -12.56 -9.46
CA GLY A 208 5.20 -11.66 -8.33
C GLY A 208 5.76 -10.29 -8.64
N VAL A 209 5.53 -9.34 -7.74
CA VAL A 209 6.08 -7.98 -7.80
C VAL A 209 6.97 -7.80 -6.57
N SER A 210 8.24 -7.47 -6.78
CA SER A 210 9.15 -7.20 -5.67
C SER A 210 8.69 -5.97 -4.89
N VAL A 211 9.05 -5.85 -3.61
CA VAL A 211 8.73 -4.63 -2.82
C VAL A 211 9.28 -3.38 -3.49
N ASN A 212 10.45 -3.46 -4.13
CA ASN A 212 11.04 -2.31 -4.82
C ASN A 212 10.23 -1.90 -6.05
N ASN A 213 9.79 -2.87 -6.85
CA ASN A 213 8.92 -2.58 -7.99
C ASN A 213 7.56 -2.05 -7.52
N LEU A 214 7.01 -2.60 -6.44
CA LEU A 214 5.75 -2.14 -5.85
C LEU A 214 5.86 -0.69 -5.35
N LYS A 215 6.98 -0.31 -4.70
CA LYS A 215 7.28 1.08 -4.33
C LYS A 215 7.33 2.02 -5.53
N ASN A 216 7.70 1.52 -6.70
CA ASN A 216 7.79 2.30 -7.92
C ASN A 216 6.50 2.33 -8.74
N LEU A 217 5.43 1.60 -8.38
CA LEU A 217 4.17 1.73 -9.09
C LEU A 217 3.56 3.12 -8.83
N ILE A 218 2.97 3.71 -9.87
CA ILE A 218 2.24 4.96 -9.73
C ILE A 218 0.90 4.74 -9.03
N VAL A 219 0.50 5.71 -8.22
CA VAL A 219 -0.82 5.76 -7.57
C VAL A 219 -1.35 7.19 -7.63
N PRO A 220 -2.68 7.38 -7.75
CA PRO A 220 -3.27 8.70 -7.71
C PRO A 220 -3.39 9.16 -6.25
N LEU A 221 -2.96 10.39 -5.98
CA LEU A 221 -3.06 11.04 -4.69
C LEU A 221 -4.08 12.18 -4.76
N PRO A 222 -5.29 12.01 -4.19
CA PRO A 222 -6.26 13.10 -4.00
C PRO A 222 -5.86 13.99 -2.83
N PRO A 223 -6.38 15.23 -2.74
CA PRO A 223 -6.35 16.02 -1.52
C PRO A 223 -7.01 15.29 -0.34
N LEU A 224 -6.57 15.58 0.88
CA LEU A 224 -6.96 14.83 2.08
C LEU A 224 -8.47 14.84 2.37
N ALA A 225 -9.13 15.97 2.11
CA ALA A 225 -10.58 16.10 2.28
C ALA A 225 -11.35 15.24 1.24
N GLU A 226 -10.90 15.27 -0.02
CA GLU A 226 -11.49 14.45 -1.07
C GLU A 226 -11.28 12.94 -0.80
N GLN A 227 -10.11 12.54 -0.27
CA GLN A 227 -9.88 11.16 0.20
C GLN A 227 -10.94 10.73 1.21
N GLN A 228 -11.31 11.60 2.16
CA GLN A 228 -12.34 11.28 3.16
C GLN A 228 -13.69 11.02 2.50
N ARG A 229 -14.11 11.89 1.58
CA ARG A 229 -15.39 11.74 0.88
C ARG A 229 -15.45 10.50 -0.01
N ILE A 230 -14.35 10.18 -0.69
CA ILE A 230 -14.20 8.94 -1.47
C ILE A 230 -14.41 7.75 -0.54
N ILE A 231 -13.72 7.71 0.60
CA ILE A 231 -13.86 6.65 1.58
C ILE A 231 -15.32 6.53 2.05
N GLU A 232 -15.95 7.64 2.44
CA GLU A 232 -17.34 7.66 2.93
C GLU A 232 -18.34 7.16 1.88
N SER A 233 -18.14 7.55 0.61
CA SER A 233 -18.98 7.12 -0.50
C SER A 233 -18.87 5.62 -0.74
N ILE A 234 -17.65 5.09 -0.73
CA ILE A 234 -17.40 3.65 -0.90
C ILE A 234 -17.96 2.87 0.29
N ASP A 235 -17.73 3.34 1.52
CA ASP A 235 -18.27 2.73 2.74
C ASP A 235 -19.80 2.73 2.78
N ALA A 236 -20.44 3.79 2.28
CA ALA A 236 -21.90 3.84 2.14
C ALA A 236 -22.41 2.76 1.17
N ILE A 237 -21.74 2.57 0.03
CA ILE A 237 -22.10 1.55 -0.96
C ILE A 237 -21.95 0.14 -0.37
N PHE A 238 -20.82 -0.17 0.29
CA PHE A 238 -20.62 -1.49 0.89
C PHE A 238 -21.66 -1.82 1.97
N ARG A 239 -22.04 -0.84 2.81
CA ARG A 239 -23.11 -1.01 3.79
C ARG A 239 -24.47 -1.36 3.16
N CYS A 240 -24.73 -0.94 1.93
CA CYS A 240 -25.96 -1.29 1.21
C CYS A 240 -25.92 -2.68 0.58
N ILE A 241 -24.75 -3.28 0.39
CA ILE A 241 -24.56 -4.60 -0.24
C ILE A 241 -24.48 -5.72 0.81
N GLU A 242 -24.05 -5.39 2.03
CA GLU A 242 -23.95 -6.34 3.15
C GLU A 242 -25.26 -6.54 3.94
N ASN A 243 -26.31 -5.77 3.62
CA ASN A 243 -27.69 -5.96 4.10
C ASN A 243 -28.52 -6.74 3.09
#